data_AF-A0A9P6ZVG3-F1
#
_entry.id   AF-A0A9P6ZVG3-F1
#
_cell.length_a   1.000
_cell.length_b   1.000
_cell.length_c   1.000
_cell.angle_alpha   90.00
_cell.angle_beta   90.00
_cell.angle_gamma   90.00
#
_symmetry.space_group_name_H-M   'P 1'
#
loop_
_entity.id
_entity.type
_entity.pdbx_description
1 polymer ?
#
loop_
_entity_poly.entity_id
_entity_poly.type
_entity_poly.pdbx_seq_one_letter_code
_entity_poly.pdbx_strand_id
1 'polypeptide(L)'
;KCGEEKWPFQRSEAYFREILHDRYKCLHTIWMAVQPKVTWKAILETPVEVEKRLIMKRDETLKATCQTTHRRNVCLQFPDNFAWRWLQRLIKMLGEGGMSLEESNVENDIETVLHVKNMVWRRAVEWEMDIVDHQRLVDDDIF
;
A
#
# COMPACT_ATOMS: atom_id res chain seq x y z
N LYS A 1 -23.73 -26.77 6.96
CA LYS A 1 -22.41 -26.76 7.63
C LYS A 1 -21.38 -26.32 6.59
N CYS A 2 -20.98 -25.05 6.60
CA CYS A 2 -19.99 -24.53 5.66
C CYS A 2 -18.61 -24.98 6.15
N GLY A 3 -17.87 -25.73 5.33
CA GLY A 3 -16.53 -26.19 5.68
C GLY A 3 -15.62 -25.00 5.97
N GLU A 4 -14.84 -25.08 7.04
CA GLU A 4 -13.81 -24.10 7.33
C GLU A 4 -12.76 -24.15 6.21
N GLU A 5 -12.91 -23.25 5.22
CA GLU A 5 -11.88 -22.98 4.22
C GLU A 5 -10.61 -22.53 4.98
N LYS A 6 -9.68 -23.46 5.19
CA LYS A 6 -8.35 -23.19 5.74
C LYS A 6 -7.50 -22.53 4.66
N TRP A 7 -7.65 -21.21 4.55
CA TRP A 7 -6.78 -20.38 3.72
C TRP A 7 -5.31 -20.54 4.19
N PRO A 8 -4.34 -20.54 3.26
CA PRO A 8 -2.93 -20.82 3.57
C PRO A 8 -2.29 -19.79 4.51
N PHE A 9 -2.93 -18.64 4.71
CA PHE A 9 -2.44 -17.58 5.60
C PHE A 9 -3.57 -17.05 6.48
N GLN A 10 -3.80 -17.71 7.61
CA GLN A 10 -4.58 -17.12 8.70
C GLN A 10 -3.66 -16.16 9.46
N ARG A 11 -3.85 -14.86 9.28
CA ARG A 11 -3.14 -13.85 10.06
C ARG A 11 -3.81 -13.71 11.43
N SER A 12 -3.01 -13.55 12.47
CA SER A 12 -3.54 -13.38 13.81
C SER A 12 -4.29 -12.05 13.94
N GLU A 13 -5.24 -11.98 14.84
CA GLU A 13 -5.95 -10.74 15.16
C GLU A 13 -4.98 -9.64 15.64
N ALA A 14 -3.93 -10.03 16.37
CA ALA A 14 -2.85 -9.13 16.78
C ALA A 14 -2.17 -8.44 15.58
N TYR A 15 -1.93 -9.18 14.50
CA TYR A 15 -1.36 -8.62 13.27
C TYR A 15 -2.23 -7.51 12.67
N PHE A 16 -3.56 -7.70 12.66
CA PHE A 16 -4.47 -6.68 12.14
C PHE A 16 -4.52 -5.43 13.04
N ARG A 17 -4.55 -5.62 14.37
CA ARG A 17 -4.48 -4.51 15.33
C ARG A 17 -3.20 -3.68 15.15
N GLU A 18 -2.05 -4.34 14.98
CA GLU A 18 -0.78 -3.64 14.75
C GLU A 18 -0.79 -2.82 13.46
N ILE A 19 -1.31 -3.37 12.36
CA ILE A 19 -1.44 -2.63 11.10
C ILE A 19 -2.38 -1.45 11.23
N LEU A 20 -3.52 -1.61 11.89
CA LEU A 20 -4.49 -0.53 12.09
C LEU A 20 -3.88 0.58 12.93
N HIS A 21 -3.19 0.24 14.02
CA HIS A 21 -2.47 1.23 14.83
C HIS A 21 -1.39 1.96 14.05
N ASP A 22 -0.58 1.27 13.24
CA ASP A 22 0.47 1.90 12.44
C ASP A 22 -0.11 2.87 11.40
N ARG A 23 -1.18 2.45 10.70
CA ARG A 23 -1.92 3.31 9.77
C ARG A 23 -2.50 4.53 10.48
N TYR A 24 -3.04 4.34 11.67
CA TYR A 24 -3.62 5.43 12.44
C TYR A 24 -2.56 6.42 12.92
N LYS A 25 -1.41 5.95 13.40
CA LYS A 25 -0.26 6.80 13.72
C LYS A 25 0.20 7.61 12.51
N CYS A 26 0.24 6.98 11.33
CA CYS A 26 0.55 7.69 10.08
C CYS A 26 -0.49 8.77 9.78
N LEU A 27 -1.79 8.47 9.95
CA LEU A 27 -2.86 9.43 9.74
C LEU A 27 -2.77 10.61 10.71
N HIS A 28 -2.59 10.35 12.01
CA HIS A 28 -2.43 11.37 13.03
C HIS A 28 -1.22 12.28 12.75
N THR A 29 -0.06 11.70 12.35
CA THR A 29 1.12 12.53 12.00
C THR A 29 0.89 13.41 10.78
N ILE A 30 0.15 12.92 9.78
CA ILE A 30 -0.25 13.71 8.62
C ILE A 30 -1.21 14.83 9.05
N TRP A 31 -2.24 14.51 9.83
CA TRP A 31 -3.20 15.48 10.34
C TRP A 31 -2.53 16.62 11.09
N MET A 32 -1.67 16.29 12.06
CA MET A 32 -0.90 17.29 12.82
C MET A 32 0.03 18.14 11.95
N ALA A 33 0.50 17.61 10.82
CA ALA A 33 1.30 18.37 9.87
C ALA A 33 0.47 19.34 9.02
N VAL A 34 -0.81 19.03 8.79
CA VAL A 34 -1.77 19.85 8.05
C VAL A 34 -2.32 20.98 8.92
N GLN A 35 -2.35 20.82 10.26
CA GLN A 35 -2.85 21.85 11.15
C GLN A 35 -2.21 23.23 10.91
N PRO A 36 -3.01 24.32 10.93
CA PRO A 36 -2.49 25.69 10.85
C PRO A 36 -1.53 25.96 12.00
N LYS A 37 -0.35 26.51 11.67
CA LYS A 37 0.64 26.88 12.67
C LYS A 37 0.64 28.37 12.89
N VAL A 38 1.09 28.78 14.07
CA VAL A 38 1.33 30.19 14.35
C VAL A 38 2.62 30.60 13.66
N THR A 39 2.51 31.55 12.74
CA THR A 39 3.66 32.11 12.03
C THR A 39 4.50 32.96 12.99
N TRP A 40 5.75 33.23 12.63
CA TRP A 40 6.65 34.13 13.36
C TRP A 40 6.08 35.54 13.64
N LYS A 41 5.04 35.95 12.88
CA LYS A 41 4.28 37.19 13.11
C LYS A 41 3.21 37.08 14.20
N ALA A 42 3.14 35.95 14.92
CA ALA A 42 2.08 35.59 15.87
C ALA A 42 0.67 35.55 15.26
N ILE A 43 0.57 35.33 13.94
CA ILE A 43 -0.70 35.20 13.21
C ILE A 43 -0.87 33.74 12.80
N LEU A 44 -2.09 33.21 12.94
CA LEU A 44 -2.45 31.88 12.48
C LEU A 44 -2.34 31.81 10.96
N GLU A 45 -1.67 30.78 10.44
CA GLU A 45 -1.59 30.57 8.99
C GLU A 45 -2.99 30.51 8.36
N THR A 46 -3.13 31.19 7.24
CA THR A 46 -4.30 31.05 6.39
C THR A 46 -4.29 29.70 5.65
N PRO A 47 -5.44 29.17 5.22
CA PRO A 47 -5.49 27.91 4.48
C PRO A 47 -4.57 27.86 3.24
N VAL A 48 -4.41 29.00 2.55
CA VAL A 48 -3.53 29.14 1.39
C VAL A 48 -2.05 29.00 1.77
N GLU A 49 -1.66 29.55 2.92
CA GLU A 49 -0.29 29.43 3.44
C GLU A 49 0.01 27.99 3.90
N VAL A 50 -0.97 27.33 4.53
CA VAL A 50 -0.90 25.91 4.90
C VAL A 50 -0.69 25.05 3.65
N GLU A 51 -1.51 25.24 2.62
CA GLU A 51 -1.39 24.50 1.36
C GLU A 51 -0.01 24.70 0.72
N LYS A 52 0.44 25.96 0.62
CA LYS A 52 1.76 26.28 0.08
C LYS A 52 2.89 25.57 0.84
N ARG A 53 2.82 25.55 2.18
CA ARG A 53 3.78 24.84 3.02
C ARG A 53 3.77 23.33 2.76
N LEU A 54 2.58 22.73 2.62
CA LEU A 54 2.45 21.30 2.34
C LEU A 54 3.00 20.93 0.97
N ILE A 55 2.75 21.75 -0.06
CA ILE A 55 3.31 21.57 -1.40
C ILE A 55 4.84 21.64 -1.36
N MET A 56 5.41 22.67 -0.70
CA MET A 56 6.87 22.80 -0.58
C MET A 56 7.49 21.58 0.12
N LYS A 57 6.90 21.14 1.24
CA LYS A 57 7.37 19.95 1.97
C LYS A 57 7.28 18.69 1.11
N ARG A 58 6.20 18.52 0.35
CA ARG A 58 6.05 17.40 -0.60
C ARG A 58 7.17 17.41 -1.64
N ASP A 59 7.45 18.56 -2.26
CA ASP A 59 8.50 18.68 -3.27
C ASP A 59 9.89 18.40 -2.71
N GLU A 60 10.18 18.85 -1.49
CA GLU A 60 11.42 18.54 -0.79
C GLU A 60 11.59 17.03 -0.53
N THR A 61 10.53 16.37 -0.04
CA THR A 61 10.55 14.92 0.19
C THR A 61 10.71 14.13 -1.11
N LEU A 62 10.07 14.57 -2.20
CA LEU A 62 10.24 13.97 -3.52
C LEU A 62 11.67 14.12 -4.02
N LYS A 63 12.26 15.32 -3.91
CA LYS A 63 13.66 15.57 -4.28
C LYS A 63 14.61 14.68 -3.48
N ALA A 64 14.43 14.57 -2.17
CA ALA A 64 15.27 13.72 -1.32
C ALA A 64 15.12 12.23 -1.68
N THR A 65 13.90 11.78 -1.97
CA THR A 65 13.61 10.40 -2.40
C THR A 65 14.27 10.10 -3.74
N CYS A 66 14.10 10.96 -4.74
CA CYS A 66 14.74 10.80 -6.05
C CYS A 66 16.28 10.77 -5.92
N GLN A 67 16.87 11.65 -5.10
CA GLN A 67 18.32 11.62 -4.84
C GLN A 67 18.77 10.32 -4.18
N THR A 68 18.01 9.80 -3.23
CA THR A 68 18.31 8.54 -2.54
C THR A 68 18.22 7.35 -3.49
N THR A 69 17.16 7.29 -4.31
CA THR A 69 16.98 6.26 -5.33
C THR A 69 18.07 6.34 -6.39
N HIS A 70 18.43 7.54 -6.85
CA HIS A 70 19.53 7.71 -7.79
C HIS A 70 20.85 7.22 -7.21
N ARG A 71 21.18 7.58 -5.96
CA ARG A 71 22.39 7.08 -5.28
C ARG A 71 22.39 5.56 -5.13
N ARG A 72 21.25 4.96 -4.78
CA ARG A 72 21.10 3.50 -4.70
C ARG A 72 21.29 2.85 -6.07
N ASN A 73 20.67 3.37 -7.11
CA ASN A 73 20.77 2.81 -8.46
C ASN A 73 22.18 2.97 -9.05
N VAL A 74 22.87 4.08 -8.75
CA VAL A 74 24.29 4.26 -9.10
C VAL A 74 25.18 3.26 -8.35
N CYS A 75 24.90 3.01 -7.07
CA CYS A 75 25.66 2.04 -6.26
C CYS A 75 25.32 0.57 -6.62
N LEU A 76 24.10 0.32 -7.11
CA LEU A 76 23.61 -0.96 -7.61
C LEU A 76 23.85 -1.13 -9.12
N GLN A 77 24.81 -0.40 -9.72
CA GLN A 77 25.34 -0.77 -11.03
C GLN A 77 26.02 -2.14 -10.90
N PHE A 78 25.21 -3.20 -10.95
CA PHE A 78 25.68 -4.52 -11.28
C PHE A 78 26.39 -4.40 -12.62
N PRO A 79 27.59 -5.00 -12.79
CA PRO A 79 28.20 -5.06 -14.10
C PRO A 79 27.18 -5.69 -15.04
N ASP A 80 26.75 -4.92 -16.04
CA ASP A 80 25.62 -5.18 -16.96
C ASP A 80 25.56 -6.66 -17.41
N ASN A 81 26.73 -7.26 -17.59
CA ASN A 81 26.96 -8.65 -17.96
C ASN A 81 26.36 -9.70 -17.00
N PHE A 82 26.28 -9.47 -15.69
CA PHE A 82 25.75 -10.46 -14.73
C PHE A 82 24.23 -10.56 -14.78
N ALA A 83 23.53 -9.42 -14.85
CA ALA A 83 22.08 -9.37 -14.96
C ALA A 83 21.61 -10.01 -16.28
N TRP A 84 22.29 -9.71 -17.39
CA TRP A 84 22.00 -10.33 -18.69
C TRP A 84 22.25 -11.83 -18.71
N ARG A 85 23.34 -12.32 -18.09
CA ARG A 85 23.61 -13.76 -17.97
C ARG A 85 22.59 -14.47 -17.09
N TRP A 86 22.12 -13.84 -16.02
CA TRP A 86 21.06 -14.38 -15.17
C TRP A 86 19.74 -14.50 -15.94
N LEU A 87 19.33 -13.44 -16.65
CA LEU A 87 18.12 -13.44 -17.47
C LEU A 87 18.18 -14.51 -18.57
N GLN A 88 19.33 -14.66 -19.23
CA GLN A 88 19.52 -15.66 -20.27
C GLN A 88 19.45 -17.10 -19.72
N ARG A 89 19.95 -17.34 -18.49
CA ARG A 89 19.76 -18.63 -17.80
C ARG A 89 18.29 -18.86 -17.45
N LEU A 90 17.59 -17.85 -16.95
CA LEU A 90 16.18 -17.95 -16.60
C LEU A 90 15.32 -18.30 -17.82
N ILE A 91 15.54 -17.61 -18.95
CA ILE A 91 14.85 -17.87 -20.21
C ILE A 91 15.13 -19.29 -20.71
N LYS A 92 16.37 -19.77 -20.62
CA LYS A 92 16.70 -21.15 -21.00
C LYS A 92 16.01 -22.18 -20.11
N MET A 93 16.02 -21.98 -18.79
CA MET A 93 15.34 -22.90 -17.85
C MET A 93 13.83 -22.91 -18.04
N LEU A 94 13.21 -21.76 -18.36
CA LEU A 94 11.77 -21.67 -18.58
C LEU A 94 11.36 -22.10 -20.00
N GLY A 95 12.25 -21.93 -20.99
CA GLY A 95 11.98 -22.27 -22.39
C GLY A 95 12.07 -23.76 -22.70
N GLU A 96 12.94 -24.51 -22.00
CA GLU A 96 13.10 -25.96 -22.24
C GLU A 96 11.92 -26.80 -21.70
N GLY A 97 11.09 -26.26 -20.80
CA GLY A 97 9.96 -26.97 -20.19
C GLY A 97 8.60 -26.25 -20.20
N GLY A 98 8.49 -25.08 -20.84
CA GLY A 98 7.37 -24.15 -20.60
C GLY A 98 6.72 -23.53 -21.82
N MET A 99 6.77 -24.19 -22.99
CA MET A 99 5.90 -23.85 -24.13
C MET A 99 5.07 -25.06 -24.57
N SER A 100 4.15 -25.52 -23.72
CA SER A 100 2.99 -26.29 -24.17
C SER A 100 1.80 -25.34 -24.29
N LEU A 101 1.62 -24.75 -25.48
CA LEU A 101 0.45 -23.96 -25.83
C LEU A 101 -0.57 -24.91 -26.46
N GLU A 102 -1.25 -25.68 -25.62
CA GLU A 102 -2.28 -26.65 -26.04
C GLU A 102 -3.49 -26.61 -25.09
N GLU A 103 -4.05 -25.42 -24.90
CA GLU A 103 -5.45 -25.23 -24.49
C GLU A 103 -6.01 -24.16 -25.44
N SER A 104 -6.47 -24.57 -26.61
CA SER A 104 -7.88 -24.91 -26.88
C SER A 104 -8.77 -23.67 -26.89
N ASN A 105 -8.86 -23.10 -28.09
CA ASN A 105 -9.92 -22.20 -28.52
C ASN A 105 -11.27 -22.92 -28.45
N VAL A 106 -11.95 -22.83 -27.31
CA VAL A 106 -13.38 -23.17 -27.20
C VAL A 106 -14.11 -21.89 -26.81
N GLU A 107 -14.72 -21.28 -27.82
CA GLU A 107 -15.90 -20.43 -27.66
C GLU A 107 -16.86 -21.13 -26.71
N ASN A 108 -17.08 -20.52 -25.55
CA ASN A 108 -18.24 -20.85 -24.73
C ASN A 108 -18.81 -19.53 -24.24
N ASP A 109 -19.95 -19.18 -24.85
CA ASP A 109 -20.91 -18.17 -24.40
C ASP A 109 -21.39 -18.50 -22.99
N ILE A 110 -20.55 -18.24 -22.00
CA ILE A 110 -20.95 -18.19 -20.61
C ILE A 110 -20.78 -16.74 -20.20
N GLU A 111 -21.89 -16.01 -20.25
CA GLU A 111 -22.02 -14.71 -19.58
C GLU A 111 -21.72 -14.95 -18.10
N THR A 112 -20.45 -14.73 -17.74
CA THR A 112 -19.95 -14.95 -16.39
C THR A 112 -20.52 -13.85 -15.52
N VAL A 113 -21.69 -14.10 -14.93
CA VAL A 113 -22.22 -13.26 -13.87
C VAL A 113 -21.25 -13.39 -12.69
N LEU A 114 -20.37 -12.40 -12.57
CA LEU A 114 -19.44 -12.28 -11.45
C LEU A 114 -20.23 -11.97 -10.18
N HIS A 115 -20.66 -13.01 -9.47
CA HIS A 115 -21.12 -12.83 -8.10
C HIS A 115 -19.93 -12.40 -7.25
N VAL A 116 -20.05 -11.25 -6.57
CA VAL A 116 -19.11 -10.84 -5.54
C VAL A 116 -19.17 -11.89 -4.43
N LYS A 117 -18.25 -12.86 -4.47
CA LYS A 117 -18.09 -13.86 -3.41
C LYS A 117 -17.86 -13.06 -2.13
N ASN A 118 -18.77 -13.20 -1.17
CA ASN A 118 -18.62 -12.56 0.12
C ASN A 118 -17.39 -13.20 0.78
N MET A 119 -16.25 -12.52 0.66
CA MET A 119 -14.99 -13.11 1.02
C MET A 119 -14.88 -13.15 2.53
N VAL A 120 -14.45 -14.30 3.06
CA VAL A 120 -14.23 -14.51 4.50
C VAL A 120 -13.24 -13.50 5.11
N TRP A 121 -12.37 -12.87 4.31
CA TRP A 121 -11.49 -11.78 4.76
C TRP A 121 -12.17 -10.40 4.85
N ARG A 122 -13.39 -10.26 4.33
CA ARG A 122 -14.30 -9.13 4.66
C ARG A 122 -15.12 -9.40 5.92
N ARG A 123 -14.75 -10.41 6.73
CA ARG A 123 -15.45 -10.71 7.97
C ARG A 123 -15.27 -9.56 8.98
N ALA A 124 -16.41 -9.16 9.53
CA ALA A 124 -16.58 -8.22 10.64
C ALA A 124 -16.02 -6.82 10.38
N VAL A 125 -16.44 -6.18 9.28
CA VAL A 125 -16.30 -4.72 9.11
C VAL A 125 -16.82 -3.99 10.36
N GLU A 126 -17.86 -4.50 11.01
CA GLU A 126 -18.38 -4.00 12.29
C GLU A 126 -17.28 -3.88 13.37
N TRP A 127 -16.41 -4.88 13.52
CA TRP A 127 -15.33 -4.84 14.51
C TRP A 127 -14.17 -3.94 14.11
N GLU A 128 -13.82 -3.91 12.81
CA GLU A 128 -12.84 -2.93 12.33
C GLU A 128 -13.36 -1.50 12.49
N MET A 129 -14.66 -1.29 12.27
CA MET A 129 -15.35 -0.03 12.54
C MET A 129 -15.38 0.28 14.03
N ASP A 130 -15.62 -0.69 14.91
CA ASP A 130 -15.53 -0.48 16.36
C ASP A 130 -14.16 0.02 16.77
N ILE A 131 -13.06 -0.51 16.20
CA ILE A 131 -11.70 0.00 16.47
C ILE A 131 -11.56 1.44 16.00
N VAL A 132 -12.06 1.76 14.80
CA VAL A 132 -12.04 3.13 14.27
C VAL A 132 -12.86 4.07 15.15
N ASP A 133 -14.03 3.64 15.62
CA ASP A 133 -14.93 4.44 16.45
C ASP A 133 -14.38 4.62 17.87
N HIS A 134 -13.72 3.61 18.45
CA HIS A 134 -12.97 3.78 19.70
C HIS A 134 -11.85 4.80 19.54
N GLN A 135 -11.13 4.76 18.40
CA GLN A 135 -10.06 5.70 18.14
C GLN A 135 -10.59 7.13 17.90
N ARG A 136 -11.76 7.27 17.26
CA ARG A 136 -12.49 8.55 17.13
C ARG A 136 -12.86 9.17 18.47
N LEU A 137 -13.30 8.34 19.43
CA LEU A 137 -13.62 8.82 20.78
C LEU A 137 -12.39 9.29 21.56
N VAL A 138 -11.19 8.80 21.21
CA VAL A 138 -9.94 9.21 21.85
C VAL A 138 -9.38 10.48 21.20
N ASP A 139 -9.48 10.61 19.88
CA ASP A 139 -8.90 11.72 19.11
C ASP A 139 -9.98 12.69 18.62
N ASP A 140 -10.54 13.45 19.57
CA ASP A 140 -11.56 14.51 19.37
C ASP A 140 -11.02 15.69 18.51
N ASP A 141 -9.72 15.72 18.25
CA ASP A 141 -9.01 16.73 17.46
C ASP A 141 -8.84 16.34 15.98
N ILE A 142 -9.08 15.08 15.61
CA ILE A 142 -8.94 14.55 14.24
C ILE A 142 -10.29 14.44 13.52
N PHE A 143 -11.35 14.07 14.23
CA PHE A 143 -12.67 13.77 13.69
C PHE A 143 -13.72 14.79 14.11
#